data_AF-A0A7S3GMS0-F1
#
_entry.id   AF-A0A7S3GMS0-F1
#
_cell.length_a   1.000
_cell.length_b   1.000
_cell.length_c   1.000
_cell.angle_alpha   90.00
_cell.angle_beta   90.00
_cell.angle_gamma   90.00
#
_symmetry.space_group_name_H-M   'P 1'
#
loop_
_entity.id
_entity.type
_entity.pdbx_description
1 polymer ?
#
loop_
_entity_poly.entity_id
_entity_poly.type
_entity_poly.pdbx_seq_one_letter_code
_entity_poly.pdbx_strand_id
1 'polypeptide(L)'
;FSLLLYLTAMAPTKPIVKAIQDMPPKGGYPKINTIRGVRPRGPSGFAIWSFVIGCHFYGLYKMNFAATKKRLHTVEKREARMAVGPFLQAEQDVVMDQKIQKLLREETEIMKDRKEWEAEKTQRFR
;
A
#
# COMPACT_ATOMS: atom_id res chain seq x y z
N PHE A 1 112.83 -32.73 9.65
CA PHE A 1 112.54 -31.30 9.92
C PHE A 1 112.08 -30.59 8.63
N SER A 2 111.08 -31.12 7.90
CA SER A 2 110.61 -30.52 6.64
C SER A 2 109.19 -30.99 6.23
N LEU A 3 108.37 -31.42 7.20
CA LEU A 3 106.96 -31.77 6.99
C LEU A 3 106.00 -30.75 7.66
N LEU A 4 106.55 -29.82 8.44
CA LEU A 4 105.80 -28.77 9.15
C LEU A 4 105.59 -27.49 8.32
N LEU A 5 106.19 -27.39 7.13
CA LEU A 5 106.17 -26.18 6.30
C LEU A 5 105.14 -26.24 5.16
N TYR A 6 104.54 -27.40 4.89
CA TYR A 6 103.56 -27.56 3.80
C TYR A 6 102.10 -27.35 4.23
N LEU A 7 101.83 -27.29 5.54
CA LEU A 7 100.47 -27.14 6.07
C LEU A 7 99.99 -25.68 6.16
N THR A 8 100.86 -24.70 5.91
CA THR A 8 100.61 -23.26 6.11
C THR A 8 100.28 -22.48 4.83
N ALA A 9 100.03 -23.16 3.70
CA ALA A 9 99.85 -22.50 2.39
C ALA A 9 98.46 -22.65 1.74
N MET A 10 97.39 -22.94 2.51
CA MET A 10 96.02 -22.74 2.01
C MET A 10 95.45 -21.43 2.56
N ALA A 11 95.62 -20.35 1.78
CA ALA A 11 94.96 -19.09 2.02
C ALA A 11 93.43 -19.24 1.85
N PRO A 12 92.59 -18.69 2.75
CA PRO A 12 91.15 -18.73 2.57
C PRO A 12 90.75 -17.84 1.39
N THR A 13 90.16 -18.43 0.35
CA THR A 13 89.55 -17.69 -0.75
C THR A 13 88.42 -16.82 -0.19
N LYS A 14 88.41 -15.52 -0.50
CA LYS A 14 87.34 -14.59 -0.10
C LYS A 14 85.97 -15.23 -0.45
N PRO A 15 85.03 -15.34 0.50
CA PRO A 15 83.70 -15.83 0.16
C PRO A 15 83.05 -14.83 -0.81
N ILE A 16 82.44 -15.37 -1.87
CA ILE A 16 81.58 -14.61 -2.79
C ILE A 16 80.56 -13.84 -1.94
N VAL A 17 80.40 -12.54 -2.21
CA VAL A 17 79.53 -11.62 -1.47
C VAL A 17 78.21 -12.31 -1.12
N LYS A 18 77.89 -12.35 0.17
CA LYS A 18 76.70 -13.01 0.70
C LYS A 18 75.47 -12.43 -0.04
N ALA A 19 74.78 -13.24 -0.85
CA ALA A 19 73.57 -12.80 -1.53
C ALA A 19 72.57 -12.31 -0.47
N ILE A 20 72.24 -11.02 -0.53
CA ILE A 20 71.19 -10.44 0.32
C ILE A 20 69.89 -10.97 -0.27
N GLN A 21 69.37 -12.03 0.33
CA GLN A 21 68.08 -12.57 -0.03
C GLN A 21 67.01 -11.66 0.56
N ASP A 22 66.07 -11.20 -0.28
CA ASP A 22 64.88 -10.50 0.20
C ASP A 22 64.05 -11.47 1.04
N MET A 23 64.13 -11.26 2.36
CA MET A 23 63.38 -12.01 3.35
C MET A 23 62.31 -11.11 3.96
N PRO A 24 61.15 -11.66 4.35
CA PRO A 24 60.17 -10.89 5.09
C PRO A 24 60.81 -10.35 6.38
N PRO A 25 60.34 -9.19 6.87
CA PRO A 25 60.87 -8.61 8.10
C PRO A 25 60.76 -9.63 9.24
N LYS A 26 61.74 -9.63 10.16
CA LYS A 26 61.73 -10.45 11.37
C LYS A 26 60.52 -10.03 12.22
N GLY A 27 59.38 -10.69 12.02
CA GLY A 27 58.08 -10.29 12.56
C GLY A 27 56.88 -10.55 11.62
N GLY A 28 57.13 -10.81 10.33
CA GLY A 28 56.08 -11.10 9.34
C GLY A 28 55.25 -9.87 8.94
N TYR A 29 54.35 -10.04 7.98
CA TYR A 29 53.44 -8.98 7.54
C TYR A 29 52.19 -8.89 8.42
N PRO A 30 51.58 -7.71 8.56
CA PRO A 30 50.30 -7.57 9.25
C PRO A 30 49.23 -8.41 8.55
N LYS A 31 48.31 -8.97 9.33
CA LYS A 31 47.19 -9.76 8.79
C LYS A 31 46.28 -8.85 7.97
N ILE A 32 46.11 -9.18 6.69
CA ILE A 32 45.18 -8.51 5.80
C ILE A 32 43.79 -9.10 6.04
N ASN A 33 42.82 -8.23 6.32
CA ASN A 33 41.42 -8.66 6.46
C ASN A 33 40.82 -8.88 5.08
N THR A 34 40.78 -10.13 4.63
CA THR A 34 40.18 -10.52 3.34
C THR A 34 38.65 -10.57 3.39
N ILE A 35 38.04 -10.49 4.59
CA ILE A 35 36.60 -10.60 4.78
C ILE A 35 35.90 -9.26 4.50
N ARG A 36 34.75 -9.32 3.82
CA ARG A 36 33.88 -8.16 3.59
C ARG A 36 33.21 -7.71 4.89
N GLY A 37 33.59 -6.54 5.41
CA GLY A 37 33.00 -5.93 6.60
C GLY A 37 31.63 -5.28 6.38
N VAL A 38 30.61 -6.04 5.97
CA VAL A 38 29.24 -5.49 5.90
C VAL A 38 28.60 -5.53 7.28
N ARG A 39 28.44 -4.37 7.90
CA ARG A 39 27.66 -4.26 9.14
C ARG A 39 26.18 -4.49 8.82
N PRO A 40 25.45 -5.34 9.58
CA PRO A 40 24.01 -5.47 9.41
C PRO A 40 23.37 -4.10 9.67
N ARG A 41 22.64 -3.58 8.68
CA ARG A 41 21.91 -2.32 8.78
C ARG A 41 20.42 -2.62 8.89
N GLY A 42 19.79 -2.10 9.94
CA GLY A 42 18.34 -2.18 10.15
C GLY A 42 17.94 -2.78 11.49
N PRO A 43 16.68 -2.54 11.91
CA PRO A 43 16.12 -3.17 13.10
C PRO A 43 15.91 -4.68 12.88
N SER A 44 15.83 -5.43 13.98
CA SER A 44 15.52 -6.86 13.93
C SER A 44 14.21 -7.12 13.16
N GLY A 45 14.12 -8.24 12.45
CA GLY A 45 12.90 -8.60 11.71
C GLY A 45 11.66 -8.64 12.61
N PHE A 46 11.81 -9.08 13.86
CA PHE A 46 10.72 -9.05 14.84
C PHE A 46 10.22 -7.63 15.14
N ALA A 47 11.12 -6.65 15.19
CA ALA A 47 10.75 -5.26 15.44
C ALA A 47 9.98 -4.65 14.26
N ILE A 48 10.30 -5.06 13.02
CA ILE A 48 9.57 -4.63 11.83
C ILE A 48 8.15 -5.20 11.87
N TRP A 49 8.02 -6.50 12.15
CA TRP A 49 6.71 -7.15 12.20
C TRP A 49 5.83 -6.64 13.33
N SER A 50 6.39 -6.45 14.54
CA SER A 50 5.62 -5.90 15.66
C SER A 50 5.11 -4.49 15.36
N PHE A 51 5.91 -3.66 14.69
CA PHE A 51 5.50 -2.33 14.26
C PHE A 51 4.35 -2.38 13.25
N VAL A 52 4.47 -3.20 12.21
CA VAL A 52 3.43 -3.37 11.18
C VAL A 52 2.12 -3.84 11.80
N ILE A 53 2.20 -4.86 12.67
CA ILE A 53 1.05 -5.40 13.38
C ILE A 53 0.41 -4.35 14.29
N GLY A 54 1.22 -3.58 15.03
CA GLY A 54 0.74 -2.49 15.88
C GLY A 54 0.02 -1.40 15.09
N CYS A 55 0.60 -0.95 13.97
CA CYS A 55 -0.04 0.00 13.07
C CYS A 55 -1.35 -0.53 12.50
N HIS A 56 -1.39 -1.82 12.12
CA HIS A 56 -2.58 -2.45 11.57
C HIS A 56 -3.74 -2.48 12.58
N PHE A 57 -3.49 -2.98 13.79
CA PHE A 57 -4.52 -3.04 14.84
C PHE A 57 -5.00 -1.65 15.26
N TYR A 58 -4.09 -0.67 15.33
CA TYR A 58 -4.48 0.71 15.60
C TYR A 58 -5.37 1.30 14.49
N GLY A 59 -5.04 1.01 13.23
CA GLY A 59 -5.87 1.39 12.08
C GLY A 59 -7.28 0.80 12.16
N LEU A 60 -7.39 -0.50 12.44
CA LEU A 60 -8.69 -1.17 12.61
C LEU A 60 -9.49 -0.58 13.77
N TYR A 61 -8.84 -0.30 14.91
CA TYR A 61 -9.47 0.36 16.05
C TYR A 61 -10.10 1.69 15.63
N LYS A 62 -9.33 2.58 15.00
CA LYS A 62 -9.83 3.89 14.54
C LYS A 62 -10.93 3.77 13.49
N MET A 63 -10.82 2.81 12.57
CA MET A 63 -11.82 2.54 11.55
C MET A 63 -13.17 2.14 12.17
N ASN A 64 -13.16 1.32 13.22
CA ASN A 64 -14.38 0.92 13.92
C ASN A 64 -15.11 2.13 14.54
N PHE A 65 -14.40 3.06 15.20
CA PHE A 65 -15.04 4.29 15.70
C PHE A 65 -15.63 5.14 14.58
N ALA A 66 -14.92 5.25 13.45
CA ALA A 66 -15.41 6.01 12.31
C ALA A 66 -16.66 5.36 11.68
N ALA A 67 -16.72 4.02 11.64
CA ALA A 67 -17.87 3.28 11.14
C ALA A 67 -19.13 3.55 11.97
N THR A 68 -19.01 3.55 13.31
CA THR A 68 -20.13 3.90 14.20
C THR A 68 -20.65 5.31 13.92
N LYS A 69 -19.75 6.30 13.80
CA LYS A 69 -20.14 7.68 13.47
C LYS A 69 -20.84 7.79 12.11
N LYS A 70 -20.30 7.12 11.08
CA LYS A 70 -20.93 7.07 9.75
C LYS A 70 -22.32 6.44 9.78
N ARG A 71 -22.51 5.40 10.60
CA ARG A 71 -23.82 4.76 10.78
C ARG A 71 -24.82 5.74 11.39
N LEU A 72 -24.43 6.50 12.41
CA LEU A 72 -25.27 7.52 13.02
C LEU A 72 -25.70 8.58 11.99
N HIS A 73 -24.76 9.14 11.22
CA HIS A 73 -25.08 10.10 10.16
C HIS A 73 -26.00 9.53 9.08
N THR A 74 -25.85 8.24 8.75
CA THR A 74 -26.72 7.57 7.77
C THR A 74 -28.14 7.42 8.29
N VAL A 75 -28.29 7.10 9.58
CA VAL A 75 -29.59 7.01 10.25
C VAL A 75 -30.25 8.39 10.30
N GLU A 76 -29.53 9.41 10.77
CA GLU A 76 -30.00 10.81 10.81
C GLU A 76 -30.49 11.27 9.43
N LYS A 77 -29.71 11.01 8.37
CA LYS A 77 -30.11 11.35 6.99
C LYS A 77 -31.35 10.59 6.53
N ARG A 78 -31.53 9.34 6.94
CA ARG A 78 -32.72 8.55 6.61
C ARG A 78 -33.95 9.09 7.35
N GLU A 79 -33.82 9.40 8.63
CA GLU A 79 -34.88 9.99 9.43
C GLU A 79 -35.33 11.34 8.86
N ALA A 80 -34.39 12.22 8.50
CA ALA A 80 -34.70 13.48 7.84
C ALA A 80 -35.48 13.29 6.52
N ARG A 81 -35.13 12.27 5.72
CA ARG A 81 -35.86 11.94 4.49
C ARG A 81 -37.24 11.37 4.76
N MET A 82 -37.37 10.48 5.74
CA MET A 82 -38.67 9.90 6.11
C MET A 82 -39.63 10.98 6.64
N ALA A 83 -39.11 11.98 7.36
CA ALA A 83 -39.92 13.11 7.83
C ALA A 83 -40.47 13.99 6.69
N VAL A 84 -39.66 14.22 5.65
CA VAL A 84 -40.04 15.08 4.50
C VAL A 84 -40.80 14.31 3.42
N GLY A 85 -40.64 12.99 3.36
CA GLY A 85 -41.23 12.12 2.34
C GLY A 85 -42.74 12.30 2.12
N PRO A 86 -43.58 12.30 3.17
CA PRO A 86 -45.02 12.48 3.02
C PRO A 86 -45.41 13.83 2.38
N PHE A 87 -44.66 14.90 2.66
CA PHE A 87 -44.92 16.20 2.09
C PHE A 87 -44.59 16.23 0.59
N LEU A 88 -43.43 15.71 0.20
CA LEU A 88 -43.05 15.59 -1.21
C LEU A 88 -44.01 14.68 -1.99
N GLN A 89 -44.48 13.60 -1.36
CA GLN A 89 -45.47 12.71 -1.97
C GLN A 89 -46.79 13.45 -2.19
N ALA A 90 -47.27 14.21 -1.22
CA ALA A 90 -48.49 15.00 -1.36
C ALA A 90 -48.39 16.05 -2.47
N GLU A 91 -47.25 16.76 -2.58
CA GLU A 91 -47.01 17.69 -3.70
C GLU A 91 -47.03 16.97 -5.05
N GLN A 92 -46.38 15.81 -5.12
CA GLN A 92 -46.34 15.00 -6.34
C GLN A 92 -47.75 14.50 -6.71
N ASP A 93 -48.55 14.05 -5.75
CA ASP A 93 -49.91 13.56 -5.99
C ASP A 93 -50.81 14.67 -6.55
N VAL A 94 -50.70 15.91 -6.04
CA VAL A 94 -51.42 17.08 -6.58
C VAL A 94 -51.01 17.37 -8.02
N VAL A 95 -49.71 17.37 -8.31
CA VAL A 95 -49.19 17.61 -9.67
C VAL A 95 -49.62 16.51 -10.63
N MET A 96 -49.67 15.25 -10.16
CA MET A 96 -50.09 14.12 -10.97
C MET A 96 -51.58 14.17 -11.29
N ASP A 97 -52.44 14.50 -10.34
CA ASP A 97 -53.87 14.68 -10.59
C ASP A 97 -54.11 15.77 -11.65
N GLN A 98 -53.46 16.93 -11.51
CA GLN A 98 -53.55 18.01 -12.50
C GLN A 98 -53.14 17.55 -13.92
N LYS A 99 -52.08 16.75 -14.03
CA LYS A 99 -51.63 16.19 -15.32
C LYS A 99 -52.64 15.20 -15.89
N ILE A 100 -53.20 14.31 -15.06
CA ILE A 100 -54.22 13.35 -15.47
C ILE A 100 -55.46 14.09 -15.97
N GLN A 101 -55.92 15.11 -15.23
CA GLN A 101 -57.07 15.93 -15.63
C GLN A 101 -56.83 16.62 -16.96
N LYS A 102 -55.63 17.17 -17.19
CA LYS A 102 -55.26 17.78 -18.48
C LYS A 102 -55.27 16.75 -19.61
N LEU A 103 -54.66 15.58 -19.39
CA LEU A 103 -54.63 14.51 -20.38
C LEU A 103 -56.03 14.01 -20.75
N LEU A 104 -56.92 13.86 -19.76
CA LEU A 104 -58.32 13.47 -20.00
C LEU A 104 -59.07 14.51 -20.83
N ARG A 105 -58.88 15.81 -20.56
CA ARG A 105 -59.45 16.89 -21.39
C ARG A 105 -58.93 16.83 -22.83
N GLU A 106 -57.62 16.66 -23.02
CA GLU A 106 -57.03 16.56 -24.35
C GLU A 106 -57.52 15.29 -25.09
N GLU A 107 -57.58 14.15 -24.41
CA GLU A 107 -58.03 12.88 -24.98
C GLU A 107 -59.51 12.94 -25.39
N THR A 108 -60.38 13.49 -24.53
CA THR A 108 -61.80 13.69 -24.85
C THR A 108 -61.99 14.67 -26.01
N GLU A 109 -61.13 15.68 -26.14
CA GLU A 109 -61.18 16.62 -27.26
C GLU A 109 -60.78 15.97 -28.58
N ILE A 110 -59.74 15.13 -28.58
CA ILE A 110 -59.22 14.45 -29.76
C ILE A 110 -60.14 13.30 -30.20
N MET A 111 -60.78 12.59 -29.27
CA MET A 111 -61.52 11.35 -29.55
C MET A 111 -63.03 11.52 -29.75
N LYS A 112 -63.52 12.77 -29.93
CA LYS A 112 -64.95 13.06 -30.12
C LYS A 112 -65.61 12.26 -31.25
N ASP A 113 -64.84 11.91 -32.27
CA ASP A 113 -65.35 11.25 -33.47
C ASP A 113 -65.61 9.75 -33.28
N ARG A 114 -65.10 9.13 -32.20
CA ARG A 114 -65.30 7.70 -31.91
C ARG A 114 -66.26 7.48 -30.75
N LYS A 115 -67.48 7.04 -31.07
CA LYS A 115 -68.54 6.72 -30.09
C LYS A 115 -68.20 5.61 -29.08
N GLU A 116 -67.29 4.71 -29.40
CA GLU A 116 -66.89 3.60 -28.51
C GLU A 116 -65.71 3.95 -27.59
N TRP A 117 -65.17 5.17 -27.67
CA TRP A 117 -63.98 5.55 -26.92
C TRP A 117 -64.31 6.14 -25.54
N GLU A 118 -63.78 5.52 -24.48
CA GLU A 118 -63.90 5.99 -23.10
C GLU A 118 -62.52 6.37 -22.54
N ALA A 119 -62.23 7.66 -22.47
CA ALA A 119 -60.93 8.17 -22.03
C ALA A 119 -60.55 7.75 -20.59
N GLU A 120 -61.52 7.61 -19.70
CA GLU A 120 -61.28 7.23 -18.30
C GLU A 120 -60.80 5.78 -18.14
N LYS A 121 -61.27 4.85 -18.98
CA LYS A 121 -60.87 3.43 -18.90
C LYS A 121 -59.39 3.26 -19.19
N THR A 122 -58.82 4.05 -20.12
CA THR A 122 -57.41 3.94 -20.53
C THR A 122 -56.43 4.23 -19.39
N GLN A 123 -56.69 5.24 -18.56
CA GLN A 123 -55.77 5.64 -17.48
C GLN A 123 -55.75 4.66 -16.31
N ARG A 124 -56.85 3.92 -16.07
CA ARG A 124 -56.99 3.00 -14.93
C ARG A 124 -56.14 1.73 -15.03
N PHE A 125 -55.69 1.37 -16.24
CA PHE A 125 -54.99 0.11 -16.54
C PHE A 125 -53.48 0.26 -16.81
N ARG A 126 -52.90 1.43 -16.58
CA ARG A 126 -51.46 1.68 -16.73
C ARG A 126 -50.76 1.73 -15.38
#